data_AF-A0A6V8Q064-F1
#
_entry.id   AF-A0A6V8Q064-F1
#
_cell.length_a   1.000
_cell.length_b   1.000
_cell.length_c   1.000
_cell.angle_alpha   90.00
_cell.angle_beta   90.00
_cell.angle_gamma   90.00
#
_symmetry.space_group_name_H-M   'P 1'
#
loop_
_entity.id
_entity.type
_entity.pdbx_description
1 polymer ?
#
loop_
_entity_poly.entity_id
_entity_poly.type
_entity_poly.pdbx_seq_one_letter_code
_entity_poly.pdbx_strand_id
1 'polypeptide(L)'
;HAPRRTTSHENWVIFKGESIKPGQEAYVQIRMIEPLVLRYQDRFVLRSYSPITTIGGGVMLDIHPPKYRKKSKDWPSRYQILEEGTIEQLTLFLFQEKDPLPLSAQDIVSRFGLRETEVRQTLQAMLSQGKVVELGKGGEILYLLRSGLDSLEDQVINFISQYLRENPLQRGVDRRLLQEEIFPKFTQRQFDLLLDKMVGEGKLFSSGSEISHQRLDRRLEGEVRAELDRFLDLVRKDK
;
A
#
# COMPACT_ATOMS: atom_id res chain seq x y z
N HIS A 1 41.02 -14.61 26.91
CA HIS A 1 40.28 -13.34 26.81
C HIS A 1 39.74 -13.20 25.40
N ALA A 2 38.42 -13.33 25.20
CA ALA A 2 37.78 -13.13 23.91
C ALA A 2 37.49 -11.63 23.72
N PRO A 3 37.90 -11.00 22.61
CA PRO A 3 37.51 -9.62 22.38
C PRO A 3 36.07 -9.59 21.90
N ARG A 4 35.21 -8.98 22.71
CA ARG A 4 33.99 -8.32 22.23
C ARG A 4 34.40 -7.33 21.14
N ARG A 5 33.91 -7.52 19.92
CA ARG A 5 33.87 -6.48 18.89
C ARG A 5 32.47 -6.39 18.31
N THR A 6 31.61 -5.65 19.00
CA THR A 6 30.55 -4.89 18.37
C THR A 6 31.19 -3.67 17.68
N THR A 7 31.47 -3.76 16.39
CA THR A 7 31.93 -2.63 15.55
C THR A 7 31.39 -2.76 14.12
N SER A 8 30.28 -2.08 13.83
CA SER A 8 30.04 -1.15 12.70
C SER A 8 30.68 -1.33 11.30
N HIS A 9 31.20 -2.49 10.91
CA HIS A 9 31.85 -2.73 9.60
C HIS A 9 31.29 -3.95 8.85
N GLU A 10 30.27 -4.60 9.39
CA GLU A 10 29.71 -5.79 8.78
C GLU A 10 28.61 -5.40 7.78
N ASN A 11 28.83 -5.73 6.51
CA ASN A 11 27.87 -5.58 5.43
C ASN A 11 26.67 -6.56 5.55
N TRP A 12 26.41 -7.11 6.74
CA TRP A 12 25.30 -8.00 6.98
C TRP A 12 24.72 -7.85 8.38
N VAL A 13 23.46 -8.26 8.54
CA VAL A 13 22.77 -8.32 9.83
C VAL A 13 22.07 -9.67 9.94
N ILE A 14 22.44 -10.47 10.93
CA ILE A 14 21.78 -11.74 11.27
C ILE A 14 20.57 -11.43 12.15
N PHE A 15 19.38 -11.93 11.80
CA PHE A 15 18.17 -11.59 12.55
C PHE A 15 18.06 -12.31 13.90
N LYS A 16 18.59 -13.54 14.01
CA LYS A 16 18.59 -14.34 15.23
C LYS A 16 19.98 -14.90 15.53
N GLY A 17 20.51 -14.58 16.71
CA GLY A 17 21.84 -15.01 17.15
C GLY A 17 22.94 -14.00 16.84
N GLU A 18 24.17 -14.36 17.17
CA GLU A 18 25.38 -13.52 16.96
C GLU A 18 26.27 -14.05 15.83
N SER A 19 26.12 -15.32 15.44
CA SER A 19 26.90 -15.97 14.37
C SER A 19 26.14 -17.16 13.80
N ILE A 20 26.50 -17.57 12.58
CA ILE A 20 25.97 -18.76 11.90
C ILE A 20 27.08 -19.82 11.92
N LYS A 21 26.84 -20.97 12.57
CA LYS A 21 27.80 -22.07 12.60
C LYS A 21 27.73 -22.92 11.32
N PRO A 22 28.78 -23.70 11.00
CA PRO A 22 28.71 -24.65 9.89
C PRO A 22 27.47 -25.56 9.98
N GLY A 23 26.75 -25.69 8.87
CA GLY A 23 25.51 -26.47 8.79
C GLY A 23 24.26 -25.80 9.38
N GLN A 24 24.36 -24.55 9.85
CA GLN A 24 23.20 -23.78 10.29
C GLN A 24 22.68 -22.85 9.20
N GLU A 25 21.39 -22.59 9.26
CA GLU A 25 20.69 -21.62 8.40
C GLU A 25 20.19 -20.46 9.25
N ALA A 26 20.19 -19.27 8.66
CA ALA A 26 19.64 -18.08 9.27
C ALA A 26 19.22 -17.08 8.20
N TYR A 27 18.19 -16.29 8.50
CA TYR A 27 17.88 -15.11 7.72
C TYR A 27 18.87 -13.99 8.01
N VAL A 28 19.40 -13.42 6.94
CA VAL A 28 20.42 -12.38 6.98
C VAL A 28 20.04 -11.28 6.00
N GLN A 29 20.13 -10.02 6.42
CA GLN A 29 20.10 -8.89 5.50
C GLN A 29 21.53 -8.55 5.10
N ILE A 30 21.83 -8.55 3.80
CA ILE A 30 23.15 -8.19 3.27
C ILE A 30 23.05 -6.80 2.62
N ARG A 31 23.99 -5.92 2.95
CA ARG A 31 24.18 -4.62 2.31
C ARG A 31 25.26 -4.75 1.25
N MET A 32 24.86 -4.59 -0.01
CA MET A 32 25.80 -4.62 -1.13
C MET A 32 26.63 -3.33 -1.19
N ILE A 33 27.90 -3.47 -1.58
CA ILE A 33 28.81 -2.33 -1.80
C ILE A 33 28.46 -1.66 -3.14
N GLU A 34 28.15 -2.47 -4.15
CA GLU A 34 27.75 -2.04 -5.48
C GLU A 34 26.33 -2.52 -5.81
N PRO A 35 25.58 -1.79 -6.65
CA PRO A 35 24.28 -2.24 -7.12
C PRO A 35 24.39 -3.57 -7.87
N LEU A 36 23.48 -4.50 -7.59
CA LEU A 36 23.36 -5.76 -8.30
C LEU A 36 21.93 -5.94 -8.83
N VAL A 37 21.81 -6.57 -9.99
CA VAL A 37 20.53 -7.03 -10.51
C VAL A 37 20.30 -8.43 -9.95
N LEU A 38 19.32 -8.55 -9.06
CA LEU A 38 18.94 -9.79 -8.40
C LEU A 38 17.45 -10.03 -8.61
N ARG A 39 17.05 -11.30 -8.59
CA ARG A 39 15.66 -11.74 -8.57
C ARG A 39 15.35 -12.48 -7.27
N TYR A 40 14.07 -12.53 -6.97
CA TYR A 40 13.55 -13.37 -5.90
C TYR A 40 13.89 -14.83 -6.21
N GLN A 41 14.35 -15.56 -5.19
CA GLN A 41 14.88 -16.92 -5.25
C GLN A 41 16.20 -17.12 -6.02
N ASP A 42 16.93 -16.04 -6.36
CA ASP A 42 18.28 -16.20 -6.90
C ASP A 42 19.22 -16.82 -5.86
N ARG A 43 20.00 -17.82 -6.29
CA ARG A 43 21.00 -18.48 -5.46
C ARG A 43 22.33 -17.75 -5.53
N PHE A 44 23.04 -17.68 -4.41
CA PHE A 44 24.36 -17.08 -4.34
C PHE A 44 25.33 -17.92 -3.52
N VAL A 45 26.63 -17.67 -3.72
CA VAL A 45 27.74 -18.28 -2.98
C VAL A 45 28.60 -17.18 -2.38
N LEU A 46 28.93 -17.30 -1.09
CA LEU A 46 29.86 -16.42 -0.39
C LEU A 46 31.25 -17.03 -0.37
N ARG A 47 32.24 -16.24 -0.80
CA ARG A 47 33.65 -16.65 -0.84
C ARG A 47 34.53 -15.66 -0.07
N SER A 48 35.56 -16.16 0.61
CA SER A 48 36.62 -15.31 1.17
C SER A 48 37.51 -14.79 0.05
N TYR A 49 38.02 -13.56 0.24
CA TYR A 49 38.96 -12.95 -0.70
C TYR A 49 40.34 -13.62 -0.68
N SER A 50 40.83 -14.05 0.49
CA SER A 50 42.09 -14.80 0.59
C SER A 50 42.19 -15.55 1.94
N PRO A 51 42.48 -16.88 1.95
CA PRO A 51 42.50 -17.75 0.78
C PRO A 51 41.12 -17.81 0.13
N ILE A 52 41.03 -18.08 -1.18
CA ILE A 52 39.74 -18.26 -1.85
C ILE A 52 39.13 -19.56 -1.35
N THR A 53 38.13 -19.46 -0.47
CA THR A 53 37.34 -20.61 -0.03
C THR A 53 35.87 -20.24 0.02
N THR A 54 35.01 -21.25 -0.12
CA THR A 54 33.56 -21.05 0.04
C THR A 54 33.24 -21.03 1.52
N ILE A 55 32.66 -19.92 1.98
CA ILE A 55 32.26 -19.72 3.38
C ILE A 55 30.80 -20.15 3.57
N GLY A 56 30.00 -20.07 2.51
CA GLY A 56 28.60 -20.47 2.52
C GLY A 56 27.90 -20.05 1.23
N GLY A 57 26.58 -19.99 1.30
CA GLY A 57 25.72 -19.53 0.23
C GLY A 57 24.33 -19.26 0.77
N GLY A 58 23.39 -19.02 -0.13
CA GLY A 58 22.00 -18.83 0.25
C GLY A 58 21.11 -18.54 -0.93
N VAL A 59 19.89 -18.12 -0.62
CA VAL A 59 18.88 -17.72 -1.59
C VAL A 59 18.39 -16.31 -1.27
N MET A 60 18.13 -15.51 -2.29
CA MET A 60 17.62 -14.15 -2.13
C MET A 60 16.11 -14.18 -1.91
N LEU A 61 15.69 -13.85 -0.68
CA LEU A 61 14.27 -13.79 -0.31
C LEU A 61 13.63 -12.42 -0.54
N ASP A 62 14.42 -11.34 -0.48
CA ASP A 62 13.92 -9.99 -0.66
C ASP A 62 15.00 -9.05 -1.22
N ILE A 63 14.74 -8.44 -2.38
CA ILE A 63 15.65 -7.51 -3.06
C ILE A 63 15.52 -6.08 -2.52
N HIS A 64 14.33 -5.71 -2.03
CA HIS A 64 14.04 -4.37 -1.53
C HIS A 64 13.48 -4.42 -0.10
N PRO A 65 14.19 -5.06 0.85
CA PRO A 65 13.69 -5.22 2.19
C PRO A 65 13.61 -3.85 2.90
N PRO A 66 12.59 -3.63 3.74
CA PRO A 66 12.60 -2.47 4.62
C PRO A 66 13.81 -2.53 5.55
N LYS A 67 14.20 -1.38 6.10
CA LYS A 67 15.32 -1.30 7.03
C LYS A 67 15.07 -2.22 8.24
N TYR A 68 15.99 -3.15 8.52
CA TYR A 68 15.88 -4.03 9.67
C TYR A 68 15.76 -3.26 10.99
N ARG A 69 14.79 -3.65 11.82
CA ARG A 69 14.55 -3.11 13.16
C ARG A 69 14.54 -4.26 14.17
N LYS A 70 15.60 -4.37 14.97
CA LYS A 70 15.84 -5.46 15.95
C LYS A 70 14.71 -5.71 16.96
N LYS A 71 13.83 -4.72 17.21
CA LYS A 71 12.70 -4.83 18.15
C LYS A 71 11.38 -5.27 17.51
N SER A 72 11.30 -5.37 16.18
CA SER A 72 10.10 -5.91 15.54
C SER A 72 10.10 -7.43 15.68
N LYS A 73 9.00 -7.99 16.20
CA LYS A 73 8.83 -9.43 16.39
C LYS A 73 8.48 -10.16 15.09
N ASP A 74 8.18 -9.42 14.03
CA ASP A 74 7.55 -9.98 12.82
C ASP A 74 8.54 -10.42 11.75
N TRP A 75 9.83 -10.13 11.93
CA TRP A 75 10.86 -10.46 10.95
C TRP A 75 10.95 -11.95 10.61
N PRO A 76 10.96 -12.90 11.58
CA PRO A 76 11.03 -14.32 11.25
C PRO A 76 9.84 -14.78 10.40
N SER A 77 8.61 -14.40 10.78
CA SER A 77 7.40 -14.78 10.06
C SER A 77 7.36 -14.20 8.63
N ARG A 78 7.84 -12.96 8.45
CA ARG A 78 7.97 -12.33 7.13
C ARG A 78 8.84 -13.16 6.19
N TYR A 79 10.03 -13.56 6.65
CA TYR A 79 10.95 -14.28 5.79
C TYR A 79 10.57 -15.74 5.59
N GLN A 80 9.86 -16.34 6.55
CA GLN A 80 9.25 -17.64 6.34
C GLN A 80 8.22 -17.61 5.20
N ILE A 81 7.37 -16.57 5.13
CA ILE A 81 6.44 -16.39 3.99
C ILE A 81 7.21 -16.18 2.69
N LEU A 82 8.29 -15.40 2.71
CA LEU A 82 9.11 -15.20 1.51
C LEU A 82 9.89 -16.45 1.09
N GLU A 83 10.16 -17.40 1.98
CA GLU A 83 10.91 -18.60 1.65
C GLU A 83 9.99 -19.73 1.16
N GLU A 84 8.89 -19.96 1.86
CA GLU A 84 8.04 -21.14 1.68
C GLU A 84 6.58 -20.80 1.36
N GLY A 85 6.25 -19.52 1.23
CA GLY A 85 4.89 -19.05 1.00
C GLY A 85 4.30 -19.55 -0.32
N THR A 86 3.04 -19.97 -0.25
CA THR A 86 2.21 -20.17 -1.44
C THR A 86 2.06 -18.87 -2.23
N ILE A 87 1.65 -18.96 -3.50
CA ILE A 87 1.38 -17.78 -4.34
C ILE A 87 0.36 -16.84 -3.68
N GLU A 88 -0.66 -17.38 -3.02
CA GLU A 88 -1.63 -16.59 -2.25
C GLU A 88 -0.96 -15.85 -1.08
N GLN A 89 -0.11 -16.53 -0.31
CA GLN A 89 0.59 -15.92 0.82
C GLN A 89 1.57 -14.84 0.37
N LEU A 90 2.32 -15.06 -0.72
CA LEU A 90 3.22 -14.07 -1.31
C LEU A 90 2.45 -12.86 -1.86
N THR A 91 1.31 -13.11 -2.51
CA THR A 91 0.42 -12.08 -3.03
C THR A 91 -0.12 -11.22 -1.90
N LEU A 92 -0.71 -11.85 -0.87
CA LEU A 92 -1.22 -11.17 0.32
C LEU A 92 -0.12 -10.39 1.04
N PHE A 93 1.07 -10.97 1.16
CA PHE A 93 2.23 -10.31 1.74
C PHE A 93 2.59 -9.01 1.02
N LEU A 94 2.60 -9.02 -0.32
CA LEU A 94 2.91 -7.82 -1.09
C LEU A 94 1.81 -6.76 -0.93
N PHE A 95 0.55 -7.17 -0.92
CA PHE A 95 -0.55 -6.25 -0.62
C PHE A 95 -0.40 -5.61 0.75
N GLN A 96 -0.11 -6.39 1.80
CA GLN A 96 0.12 -5.87 3.15
C GLN A 96 1.33 -4.93 3.23
N GLU A 97 2.38 -5.21 2.47
CA GLU A 97 3.57 -4.35 2.39
C GLU A 97 3.27 -3.00 1.72
N LYS A 98 2.31 -2.97 0.78
CA LYS A 98 1.96 -1.79 0.00
C LYS A 98 0.68 -1.10 0.46
N ASP A 99 -0.03 -1.67 1.43
CA ASP A 99 -1.33 -1.20 1.90
C ASP A 99 -1.29 0.31 2.26
N PRO A 100 -2.26 1.12 1.82
CA PRO A 100 -3.45 0.76 1.03
C PRO A 100 -3.30 1.05 -0.47
N LEU A 101 -2.10 0.92 -1.05
CA LEU A 101 -1.90 1.12 -2.49
C LEU A 101 -2.41 -0.09 -3.28
N PRO A 102 -3.15 0.15 -4.39
CA PRO A 102 -3.58 -0.93 -5.26
C PRO A 102 -2.44 -1.43 -6.14
N LEU A 103 -2.46 -2.72 -6.45
CA LEU A 103 -1.42 -3.42 -7.23
C LEU A 103 -2.03 -4.15 -8.42
N SER A 104 -1.27 -4.25 -9.51
CA SER A 104 -1.63 -5.09 -10.64
C SER A 104 -1.12 -6.52 -10.50
N ALA A 105 -1.61 -7.43 -11.34
CA ALA A 105 -1.02 -8.78 -11.44
C ALA A 105 0.47 -8.71 -11.84
N GLN A 106 0.86 -7.72 -12.64
CA GLN A 106 2.24 -7.55 -13.10
C GLN A 106 3.17 -7.12 -11.96
N ASP A 107 2.69 -6.37 -10.97
CA ASP A 107 3.47 -6.02 -9.79
C ASP A 107 3.89 -7.27 -9.01
N ILE A 108 2.96 -8.23 -8.83
CA ILE A 108 3.20 -9.50 -8.13
C ILE A 108 4.16 -10.39 -8.94
N VAL A 109 3.94 -10.50 -10.24
CA VAL A 109 4.82 -11.24 -11.17
C VAL A 109 6.24 -10.68 -11.12
N SER A 110 6.38 -9.36 -11.20
CA SER A 110 7.69 -8.70 -11.22
C SER A 110 8.40 -8.81 -9.87
N ARG A 111 7.65 -8.81 -8.77
CA ARG A 111 8.19 -8.93 -7.42
C ARG A 111 8.74 -10.32 -7.10
N PHE A 112 8.03 -11.36 -7.52
CA PHE A 112 8.30 -12.76 -7.11
C PHE A 112 8.69 -13.69 -8.27
N GLY A 113 8.78 -13.19 -9.51
CA GLY A 113 9.15 -14.02 -10.67
C GLY A 113 8.16 -15.15 -10.97
N LEU A 114 6.90 -15.01 -10.55
CA LEU A 114 5.85 -16.03 -10.69
C LEU A 114 5.25 -16.03 -12.09
N ARG A 115 4.58 -17.13 -12.47
CA ARG A 115 3.82 -17.17 -13.73
C ARG A 115 2.58 -16.30 -13.63
N GLU A 116 2.39 -15.45 -14.63
CA GLU A 116 1.25 -14.52 -14.67
C GLU A 116 -0.11 -15.24 -14.59
N THR A 117 -0.24 -16.41 -15.23
CA THR A 117 -1.46 -17.22 -15.19
C THR A 117 -1.82 -17.68 -13.78
N GLU A 118 -0.83 -18.12 -13.00
CA GLU A 118 -1.01 -18.59 -11.61
C GLU A 118 -1.36 -17.42 -10.68
N VAL A 119 -0.72 -16.26 -10.88
CA VAL A 119 -1.03 -15.01 -10.15
C VAL A 119 -2.47 -14.56 -10.43
N ARG A 120 -2.90 -14.56 -11.69
CA ARG A 120 -4.27 -14.18 -12.07
C ARG A 120 -5.32 -15.13 -11.49
N GLN A 121 -5.07 -16.44 -11.52
CA GLN A 121 -5.94 -17.43 -10.87
C GLN A 121 -6.05 -17.19 -9.37
N THR A 122 -4.93 -16.89 -8.72
CA THR A 122 -4.88 -16.59 -7.28
C THR A 122 -5.66 -15.33 -6.96
N LEU A 123 -5.47 -14.24 -7.71
CA LEU A 123 -6.21 -12.99 -7.53
C LEU A 123 -7.72 -13.20 -7.72
N GLN A 124 -8.12 -14.00 -8.71
CA GLN A 124 -9.53 -14.31 -8.93
C GLN A 124 -10.13 -15.15 -7.79
N ALA A 125 -9.37 -16.10 -7.24
CA ALA A 125 -9.78 -16.82 -6.03
C ALA A 125 -9.93 -15.87 -4.83
N MET A 126 -8.95 -14.99 -4.59
CA MET A 126 -9.00 -13.99 -3.52
C MET A 126 -10.17 -13.01 -3.69
N LEU A 127 -10.50 -12.62 -4.92
CA LEU A 127 -11.65 -11.78 -5.26
C LEU A 127 -12.96 -12.50 -4.91
N SER A 128 -13.10 -13.77 -5.31
CA SER A 128 -14.29 -14.58 -5.01
C SER A 128 -14.51 -14.79 -3.50
N GLN A 129 -13.43 -14.78 -2.73
CA GLN A 129 -13.44 -14.85 -1.26
C GLN A 129 -13.65 -13.50 -0.59
N GLY A 130 -13.72 -12.39 -1.35
CA GLY A 130 -13.88 -11.04 -0.82
C GLY A 130 -12.64 -10.46 -0.12
N LYS A 131 -11.46 -11.09 -0.29
CA LYS A 131 -10.20 -10.61 0.32
C LYS A 131 -9.63 -9.38 -0.40
N VAL A 132 -9.83 -9.31 -1.71
CA VAL A 132 -9.44 -8.18 -2.55
C VAL A 132 -10.65 -7.65 -3.31
N VAL A 133 -10.50 -6.42 -3.80
CA VAL A 133 -11.44 -5.76 -4.71
C VAL A 133 -10.71 -5.38 -5.99
N GLU A 134 -11.43 -5.45 -7.10
CA GLU A 134 -10.95 -4.94 -8.38
C GLU A 134 -11.29 -3.45 -8.52
N LEU A 135 -10.33 -2.69 -9.05
CA LEU A 135 -10.45 -1.29 -9.41
C LEU A 135 -10.28 -1.15 -10.94
N GLY A 136 -11.25 -0.49 -11.56
CA GLY A 136 -11.29 -0.26 -13.01
C GLY A 136 -11.94 -1.37 -13.82
N LYS A 137 -12.19 -1.06 -15.10
CA LYS A 137 -12.77 -1.97 -16.09
C LYS A 137 -12.03 -1.79 -17.42
N GLY A 138 -11.50 -2.88 -17.97
CA GLY A 138 -10.69 -2.85 -19.19
C GLY A 138 -9.25 -2.33 -18.95
N GLY A 139 -8.32 -2.73 -19.82
CA GLY A 139 -6.89 -2.46 -19.64
C GLY A 139 -6.27 -3.25 -18.49
N GLU A 140 -5.21 -2.70 -17.87
CA GLU A 140 -4.59 -3.30 -16.68
C GLU A 140 -5.49 -3.10 -15.45
N ILE A 141 -6.00 -4.19 -14.90
CA ILE A 141 -6.83 -4.23 -13.69
C ILE A 141 -5.92 -4.07 -12.47
N LEU A 142 -6.32 -3.19 -11.56
CA LEU A 142 -5.68 -3.06 -10.25
C LEU A 142 -6.53 -3.73 -9.18
N TYR A 143 -5.89 -4.24 -8.15
CA TYR A 143 -6.49 -4.92 -7.03
C TYR A 143 -6.11 -4.19 -5.75
N LEU A 144 -7.00 -4.17 -4.77
CA LEU A 144 -6.75 -3.59 -3.46
C LEU A 144 -7.27 -4.56 -2.39
N LEU A 145 -6.66 -4.59 -1.21
CA LEU A 145 -7.24 -5.34 -0.09
C LEU A 145 -8.61 -4.77 0.26
N ARG A 146 -9.58 -5.64 0.56
CA ARG A 146 -10.89 -5.21 1.04
C ARG A 146 -10.76 -4.32 2.28
N SER A 147 -9.94 -4.74 3.25
CA SER A 147 -9.66 -3.95 4.46
C SER A 147 -9.01 -2.60 4.16
N GLY A 148 -8.17 -2.53 3.13
CA GLY A 148 -7.55 -1.29 2.68
C GLY A 148 -8.57 -0.33 2.08
N LEU A 149 -9.50 -0.84 1.26
CA LEU A 149 -10.63 -0.05 0.75
C LEU A 149 -11.50 0.47 1.89
N ASP A 150 -11.92 -0.40 2.81
CA ASP A 150 -12.79 -0.02 3.93
C ASP A 150 -12.15 1.10 4.78
N SER A 151 -10.85 0.97 5.08
CA SER A 151 -10.09 2.01 5.79
C SER A 151 -10.02 3.34 5.01
N LEU A 152 -9.87 3.29 3.69
CA LEU A 152 -9.85 4.50 2.85
C LEU A 152 -11.23 5.15 2.77
N GLU A 153 -12.31 4.38 2.68
CA GLU A 153 -13.68 4.89 2.74
C GLU A 153 -13.91 5.67 4.03
N ASP A 154 -13.54 5.08 5.18
CA ASP A 154 -13.68 5.73 6.48
C ASP A 154 -12.87 7.03 6.56
N GLN A 155 -11.63 7.05 6.05
CA GLN A 155 -10.79 8.25 6.03
C GLN A 155 -11.41 9.36 5.18
N VAL A 156 -11.90 9.03 3.98
CA VAL A 156 -12.54 10.00 3.08
C VAL A 156 -13.82 10.55 3.70
N ILE A 157 -14.68 9.69 4.25
CA ILE A 157 -15.94 10.12 4.86
C ILE A 157 -15.69 11.04 6.06
N ASN A 158 -14.73 10.69 6.91
CA ASN A 158 -14.35 11.50 8.06
C ASN A 158 -13.80 12.87 7.64
N PHE A 159 -12.92 12.89 6.64
CA PHE A 159 -12.35 14.12 6.10
C PHE A 159 -13.42 15.03 5.49
N ILE A 160 -14.29 14.51 4.63
CA ILE A 160 -15.40 15.27 4.05
C ILE A 160 -16.32 15.81 5.16
N SER A 161 -16.65 14.99 6.16
CA SER A 161 -17.51 15.41 7.27
C SER A 161 -16.90 16.52 8.11
N GLN A 162 -15.58 16.50 8.33
CA GLN A 162 -14.88 17.59 8.99
C GLN A 162 -14.87 18.85 8.12
N TYR A 163 -14.49 18.71 6.85
CA TYR A 163 -14.41 19.83 5.92
C TYR A 163 -15.74 20.58 5.78
N LEU A 164 -16.87 19.87 5.66
CA LEU A 164 -18.20 20.47 5.53
C LEU A 164 -18.67 21.16 6.83
N ARG A 165 -18.25 20.68 8.00
CA ARG A 165 -18.51 21.38 9.28
C ARG A 165 -17.76 22.71 9.37
N GLU A 166 -16.53 22.73 8.87
CA GLU A 166 -15.68 23.93 8.86
C GLU A 166 -16.06 24.90 7.71
N ASN A 167 -16.69 24.38 6.65
CA ASN A 167 -17.11 25.15 5.47
C ASN A 167 -18.59 24.93 5.14
N PRO A 168 -19.56 25.44 5.94
CA PRO A 168 -20.99 25.12 5.79
C PRO A 168 -21.64 25.52 4.47
N LEU A 169 -21.02 26.44 3.72
CA LEU A 169 -21.49 26.87 2.40
C LEU A 169 -21.06 25.91 1.27
N GLN A 170 -20.08 25.04 1.53
CA GLN A 170 -19.61 24.05 0.58
C GLN A 170 -20.53 22.82 0.60
N ARG A 171 -20.64 22.15 -0.55
CA ARG A 171 -21.52 20.98 -0.73
C ARG A 171 -20.75 19.67 -0.91
N GLY A 172 -19.44 19.77 -1.07
CA GLY A 172 -18.51 18.68 -1.11
C GLY A 172 -17.08 19.21 -0.97
N VAL A 173 -16.12 18.32 -1.14
CA VAL A 173 -14.70 18.64 -1.21
C VAL A 173 -14.26 18.55 -2.66
N ASP A 174 -13.45 19.50 -3.13
CA ASP A 174 -12.80 19.39 -4.44
C ASP A 174 -11.95 18.12 -4.55
N ARG A 175 -12.03 17.43 -5.69
CA ARG A 175 -11.30 16.19 -5.96
C ARG A 175 -9.79 16.33 -5.79
N ARG A 176 -9.19 17.47 -6.18
CA ARG A 176 -7.74 17.68 -6.05
C ARG A 176 -7.35 17.81 -4.59
N LEU A 177 -8.10 18.59 -3.82
CA LEU A 177 -7.88 18.72 -2.38
C LEU A 177 -7.98 17.36 -1.69
N LEU A 178 -8.99 16.56 -2.04
CA LEU A 178 -9.14 15.20 -1.50
C LEU A 178 -7.93 14.31 -1.83
N GLN A 179 -7.43 14.38 -3.06
CA GLN A 179 -6.25 13.62 -3.50
C GLN A 179 -4.99 14.02 -2.73
N GLU A 180 -4.76 15.33 -2.57
CA GLU A 180 -3.59 15.88 -1.88
C GLU A 180 -3.58 15.49 -0.40
N GLU A 181 -4.73 15.56 0.27
CA GLU A 181 -4.82 15.33 1.72
C GLU A 181 -4.85 13.84 2.10
N ILE A 182 -5.61 13.02 1.37
CA ILE A 182 -5.85 11.61 1.77
C ILE A 182 -5.02 10.64 0.94
N PHE A 183 -4.67 11.00 -0.31
CA PHE A 183 -4.05 10.09 -1.27
C PHE A 183 -2.69 10.58 -1.82
N PRO A 184 -1.78 11.17 -1.01
CA PRO A 184 -0.56 11.81 -1.52
C PRO A 184 0.42 10.84 -2.22
N LYS A 185 0.26 9.53 -2.01
CA LYS A 185 1.08 8.48 -2.64
C LYS A 185 0.41 7.83 -3.85
N PHE A 186 -0.85 8.12 -4.11
CA PHE A 186 -1.58 7.54 -5.23
C PHE A 186 -1.24 8.30 -6.51
N THR A 187 -1.04 7.57 -7.59
CA THR A 187 -1.05 8.18 -8.93
C THR A 187 -2.46 8.67 -9.27
N GLN A 188 -2.57 9.61 -10.22
CA GLN A 188 -3.85 10.11 -10.68
C GLN A 188 -4.81 8.98 -11.10
N ARG A 189 -4.31 8.01 -11.88
CA ARG A 189 -5.09 6.85 -12.32
C ARG A 189 -5.60 6.01 -11.15
N GLN A 190 -4.76 5.73 -10.15
CA GLN A 190 -5.17 4.94 -8.98
C GLN A 190 -6.25 5.67 -8.16
N PHE A 191 -6.08 6.98 -7.97
CA PHE A 191 -7.05 7.82 -7.28
C PHE A 191 -8.40 7.85 -8.01
N ASP A 192 -8.40 8.08 -9.33
CA ASP A 192 -9.63 8.12 -10.12
C ASP A 192 -10.37 6.77 -10.09
N LEU A 193 -9.66 5.66 -10.26
CA LEU A 193 -10.25 4.32 -10.18
C LEU A 193 -10.84 4.00 -8.81
N LEU A 194 -10.18 4.45 -7.74
CA LEU A 194 -10.67 4.26 -6.38
C LEU A 194 -11.93 5.10 -6.11
N LEU A 195 -11.92 6.37 -6.53
CA LEU A 195 -13.11 7.21 -6.40
C LEU A 195 -14.28 6.67 -7.22
N ASP A 196 -14.04 6.23 -8.45
CA ASP A 196 -15.08 5.62 -9.29
C ASP A 196 -15.65 4.35 -8.64
N LYS A 197 -14.82 3.56 -7.95
CA LYS A 197 -15.24 2.42 -7.15
C LYS A 197 -16.16 2.84 -6.01
N MET A 198 -15.76 3.80 -5.19
CA MET A 198 -16.55 4.29 -4.05
C MET A 198 -17.87 4.95 -4.50
N VAL A 199 -17.85 5.70 -5.60
CA VAL A 199 -19.06 6.30 -6.20
C VAL A 199 -19.97 5.22 -6.79
N GLY A 200 -19.41 4.25 -7.50
CA GLY A 200 -20.16 3.12 -8.06
C GLY A 200 -20.82 2.24 -7.01
N GLU A 201 -20.22 2.14 -5.82
CA GLU A 201 -20.80 1.45 -4.65
C GLU A 201 -21.76 2.34 -3.82
N GLY A 202 -21.95 3.60 -4.23
CA GLY A 202 -22.87 4.54 -3.58
C GLY A 202 -22.37 5.07 -2.23
N LYS A 203 -21.08 4.89 -1.92
CA LYS A 203 -20.43 5.39 -0.71
C LYS A 203 -20.15 6.88 -0.77
N LEU A 204 -19.81 7.35 -1.97
CA LEU A 204 -19.56 8.75 -2.28
C LEU A 204 -20.46 9.20 -3.43
N PHE A 205 -20.67 10.50 -3.53
CA PHE A 205 -21.41 11.13 -4.61
C PHE A 205 -20.52 12.19 -5.24
N SER A 206 -20.50 12.24 -6.57
CA SER A 206 -19.76 13.25 -7.33
C SER A 206 -20.74 14.24 -7.97
N SER A 207 -20.42 15.53 -7.84
CA SER A 207 -21.13 16.64 -8.49
C SER A 207 -20.10 17.59 -9.10
N GLY A 208 -19.80 17.41 -10.39
CA GLY A 208 -18.72 18.16 -11.04
C GLY A 208 -17.35 17.78 -10.47
N SER A 209 -16.58 18.76 -9.98
CA SER A 209 -15.30 18.51 -9.32
C SER A 209 -15.42 18.22 -7.82
N GLU A 210 -16.62 18.26 -7.25
CA GLU A 210 -16.84 18.05 -5.82
C GLU A 210 -17.24 16.60 -5.50
N ILE A 211 -16.79 16.12 -4.35
CA ILE A 211 -17.11 14.82 -3.75
C ILE A 211 -17.78 15.02 -2.40
N SER A 212 -18.89 14.33 -2.17
CA SER A 212 -19.61 14.30 -0.88
C SER A 212 -19.88 12.86 -0.43
N HIS A 213 -20.14 12.66 0.86
CA HIS A 213 -20.61 11.37 1.41
C HIS A 213 -22.13 11.31 1.61
N GLN A 214 -22.83 12.42 1.34
CA GLN A 214 -24.30 12.51 1.43
C GLN A 214 -24.86 12.87 0.07
N ARG A 215 -25.92 12.18 -0.33
CA ARG A 215 -26.68 12.52 -1.53
C ARG A 215 -27.33 13.87 -1.29
N LEU A 216 -26.89 14.88 -2.03
CA LEU A 216 -27.49 16.22 -1.96
C LEU A 216 -28.96 16.11 -2.36
N ASP A 217 -29.85 16.27 -1.38
CA ASP A 217 -31.27 16.44 -1.65
C ASP A 217 -31.44 17.88 -2.18
N ARG A 218 -31.83 18.02 -3.46
CA ARG A 218 -31.99 19.32 -4.14
C ARG A 218 -32.95 20.28 -3.43
N ARG A 219 -33.68 19.79 -2.43
CA ARG A 219 -34.67 20.55 -1.64
C ARG A 219 -34.04 21.66 -0.78
N LEU A 220 -32.81 21.46 -0.28
CA LEU A 220 -32.07 22.47 0.48
C LEU A 220 -31.68 23.70 -0.38
N GLU A 221 -31.71 23.58 -1.72
CA GLU A 221 -31.48 24.70 -2.62
C GLU A 221 -32.61 25.74 -2.57
N GLY A 222 -33.83 25.33 -2.21
CA GLY A 222 -34.96 26.25 -2.06
C GLY A 222 -34.90 27.03 -0.75
N GLU A 223 -34.66 26.33 0.36
CA GLU A 223 -34.67 26.94 1.70
C GLU A 223 -33.44 27.82 1.94
N VAL A 224 -32.23 27.33 1.66
CA VAL A 224 -31.00 28.11 1.89
C VAL A 224 -30.95 29.34 0.97
N ARG A 225 -31.43 29.21 -0.27
CA ARG A 225 -31.49 30.34 -1.21
C ARG A 225 -32.58 31.34 -0.81
N ALA A 226 -33.72 30.88 -0.32
CA ALA A 226 -34.76 31.75 0.22
C ALA A 226 -34.33 32.47 1.51
N GLU A 227 -33.49 31.87 2.34
CA GLU A 227 -32.90 32.50 3.52
C GLU A 227 -31.84 33.55 3.12
N LEU A 228 -30.99 33.23 2.12
CA LEU A 228 -29.96 34.12 1.61
C LEU A 228 -30.54 35.33 0.86
N ASP A 229 -31.59 35.11 0.06
CA ASP A 229 -32.33 36.19 -0.62
C ASP A 229 -33.03 37.10 0.40
N ARG A 230 -33.64 36.52 1.46
CA ARG A 230 -34.20 37.30 2.58
C ARG A 230 -33.15 38.16 3.28
N PHE A 231 -31.95 37.63 3.50
CA PHE A 231 -30.86 38.38 4.12
C PHE A 231 -30.34 39.51 3.22
N LEU A 232 -30.19 39.26 1.92
CA LEU A 232 -29.74 40.27 0.95
C LEU A 232 -30.77 41.39 0.76
N ASP A 233 -32.07 41.08 0.81
CA ASP A 233 -33.14 42.08 0.76
C ASP A 233 -33.18 42.97 2.02
N LEU A 234 -32.84 42.43 3.19
CA LEU A 234 -32.67 43.20 4.43
C LEU A 234 -31.51 44.20 4.31
N VAL A 235 -30.36 43.76 3.79
CA VAL A 235 -29.19 44.63 3.61
C VAL A 235 -29.42 45.71 2.55
N ARG A 236 -30.30 45.48 1.58
CA ARG A 236 -30.68 46.48 0.56
C ARG A 236 -31.69 47.52 1.04
N LYS A 237 -32.46 47.24 2.09
CA LYS A 237 -33.45 48.17 2.66
C LYS A 237 -32.87 49.16 3.66
N ASP A 238 -31.65 48.94 4.15
CA ASP A 238 -30.91 49.84 5.06
C ASP A 238 -29.95 50.80 4.34
N LYS A 239 -30.12 51.01 3.03
CA LYS A 239 -29.48 52.09 2.24
C LYS A 239 -30.53 53.02 1.66
#